data_AF-A0A7S3F7B2-F1
#
_entry.id   AF-A0A7S3F7B2-F1
#
_cell.length_a   1.000
_cell.length_b   1.000
_cell.length_c   1.000
_cell.angle_alpha   90.00
_cell.angle_beta   90.00
_cell.angle_gamma   90.00
#
_symmetry.space_group_name_H-M   'P 1'
#
loop_
_entity.id
_entity.type
_entity.pdbx_description
1 polymer ?
#
loop_
_entity_poly.entity_id
_entity_poly.type
_entity_poly.pdbx_seq_one_letter_code
_entity_poly.pdbx_strand_id
1 'polypeptide(L)'
;VDAGLIEFLLGKSGGREFIAFATRRALETNATYAAALDALTMYRPMGPGYIILGGANSGEGAVITKQFSGKDAKPPTKDVWKLSEVLANGSFYLAQTNYDRTGPPPAFDDRRYPVQNCLDDGGQASVTKAGLFQIMSANPTRNALTTFTTLMSAGLGVFEAYTQRCDPSPHCAPF
;
A
#
# COMPACT_ATOMS: atom_id res chain seq x y z
N VAL A 1 -6.65 -2.62 -23.63
CA VAL A 1 -5.24 -2.86 -23.24
C VAL A 1 -4.66 -1.54 -22.78
N ASP A 2 -4.01 -1.49 -21.61
CA ASP A 2 -3.41 -0.27 -21.05
C ASP A 2 -2.39 0.33 -22.04
N ALA A 3 -2.43 1.65 -22.24
CA ALA A 3 -1.51 2.36 -23.11
C ALA A 3 -0.05 2.13 -22.72
N GLY A 4 0.24 2.00 -21.41
CA GLY A 4 1.56 1.65 -20.92
C GLY A 4 2.00 0.27 -21.42
N LEU A 5 1.15 -0.75 -21.28
CA LEU A 5 1.50 -2.12 -21.70
C LEU A 5 1.77 -2.20 -23.21
N ILE A 6 0.98 -1.50 -24.02
CA ILE A 6 1.22 -1.40 -25.48
C ILE A 6 2.59 -0.78 -25.74
N GLU A 7 2.91 0.34 -25.09
CA GLU A 7 4.17 1.04 -25.31
C GLU A 7 5.38 0.21 -24.82
N PHE A 8 5.23 -0.59 -23.77
CA PHE A 8 6.26 -1.55 -23.35
C PHE A 8 6.52 -2.62 -24.42
N LEU A 9 5.46 -3.26 -24.93
CA LEU A 9 5.58 -4.31 -25.95
C LEU A 9 6.21 -3.79 -27.25
N LEU A 10 6.04 -2.50 -27.55
CA LEU A 10 6.64 -1.83 -28.71
C LEU A 10 8.07 -1.33 -28.45
N GLY A 11 8.66 -1.58 -27.27
CA GLY A 11 9.98 -1.07 -26.89
C GLY A 11 10.03 0.44 -26.65
N LYS A 12 8.88 1.08 -26.43
CA LYS A 12 8.69 2.53 -26.29
C LYS A 12 8.31 2.93 -24.85
N SER A 13 8.83 2.22 -23.85
CA SER A 13 8.53 2.49 -22.44
C SER A 13 8.99 3.88 -21.98
N GLY A 14 9.91 4.55 -22.67
CA GLY A 14 10.29 5.94 -22.37
C GLY A 14 10.79 6.14 -20.93
N GLY A 15 11.51 5.15 -20.40
CA GLY A 15 12.01 5.14 -19.02
C GLY A 15 10.96 4.77 -17.97
N ARG A 16 9.77 4.31 -18.37
CA ARG A 16 8.78 3.77 -17.43
C ARG A 16 9.10 2.34 -17.03
N GLU A 17 8.67 2.00 -15.83
CA GLU A 17 9.00 0.75 -15.17
C GLU A 17 7.78 0.15 -14.46
N PHE A 18 7.70 -1.19 -14.42
CA PHE A 18 6.67 -1.89 -13.65
C PHE A 18 6.88 -1.64 -12.15
N ILE A 19 5.78 -1.43 -11.41
CA ILE A 19 5.84 -1.17 -9.97
C ILE A 19 6.71 -2.22 -9.25
N ALA A 20 6.55 -3.51 -9.59
CA ALA A 20 7.33 -4.59 -8.99
C ALA A 20 8.85 -4.45 -9.18
N PHE A 21 9.31 -3.96 -10.34
CA PHE A 21 10.75 -3.75 -10.58
C PHE A 21 11.27 -2.50 -9.89
N ALA A 22 10.47 -1.42 -9.88
CA ALA A 22 10.80 -0.21 -9.13
C ALA A 22 10.91 -0.49 -7.62
N THR A 23 9.97 -1.24 -7.05
CA THR A 23 10.01 -1.63 -5.63
C THR A 23 11.17 -2.56 -5.33
N ARG A 24 11.47 -3.52 -6.21
CA ARG A 24 12.66 -4.37 -6.06
C ARG A 24 13.93 -3.51 -6.04
N ARG A 25 14.11 -2.61 -7.01
CA ARG A 25 15.30 -1.73 -7.06
C ARG A 25 15.42 -0.88 -5.80
N ALA A 26 14.31 -0.32 -5.32
CA ALA A 26 14.31 0.47 -4.10
C ALA A 26 14.78 -0.35 -2.89
N LEU A 27 14.26 -1.56 -2.72
CA LEU A 27 14.68 -2.48 -1.65
C LEU A 27 16.14 -2.93 -1.81
N GLU A 28 16.64 -3.06 -3.04
CA GLU A 28 18.00 -3.53 -3.34
C GLU A 28 19.06 -2.43 -3.18
N THR A 29 18.71 -1.17 -3.39
CA THR A 29 19.71 -0.08 -3.56
C THR A 29 19.56 1.11 -2.62
N ASN A 30 18.39 1.34 -2.01
CA ASN A 30 18.18 2.47 -1.12
C ASN A 30 18.38 2.07 0.34
N ALA A 31 19.42 2.61 0.99
CA ALA A 31 19.75 2.28 2.38
C ALA A 31 18.90 3.01 3.44
N THR A 32 18.13 4.03 3.05
CA THR A 32 17.33 4.85 3.98
C THR A 32 15.90 5.02 3.50
N TYR A 33 14.98 5.23 4.45
CA TYR A 33 13.58 5.54 4.17
C TYR A 33 13.44 6.75 3.25
N ALA A 34 14.16 7.85 3.52
CA ALA A 34 14.12 9.06 2.71
C ALA A 34 14.56 8.81 1.27
N ALA A 35 15.68 8.09 1.07
CA ALA A 35 16.16 7.79 -0.28
C ALA A 35 15.20 6.86 -1.05
N ALA A 36 14.61 5.87 -0.37
CA ALA A 36 13.60 5.00 -0.97
C ALA A 36 12.31 5.78 -1.32
N LEU A 37 11.85 6.64 -0.43
CA LEU A 37 10.69 7.51 -0.65
C LEU A 37 10.90 8.42 -1.86
N ASP A 38 12.05 9.07 -1.96
CA ASP A 38 12.40 9.94 -3.09
C ASP A 38 12.44 9.15 -4.40
N ALA A 39 13.11 7.99 -4.42
CA ALA A 39 13.18 7.12 -5.59
C ALA A 39 11.78 6.65 -6.06
N LEU A 40 10.95 6.17 -5.12
CA LEU A 40 9.59 5.67 -5.41
C LEU A 40 8.60 6.81 -5.76
N THR A 41 8.87 8.03 -5.30
CA THR A 41 8.11 9.21 -5.69
C THR A 41 8.48 9.65 -7.10
N MET A 42 9.76 9.61 -7.47
CA MET A 42 10.23 10.11 -8.78
C MET A 42 10.06 9.12 -9.93
N TYR A 43 10.07 7.80 -9.70
CA TYR A 43 10.01 6.84 -10.81
C TYR A 43 8.71 6.99 -11.61
N ARG A 44 8.79 6.68 -12.91
CA ARG A 44 7.66 6.74 -13.84
C ARG A 44 7.02 5.35 -13.97
N PRO A 45 5.77 5.16 -13.55
CA PRO A 45 5.16 3.83 -13.57
C PRO A 45 4.59 3.49 -14.95
N MET A 46 4.57 2.19 -15.27
CA MET A 46 3.88 1.66 -16.46
C MET A 46 2.35 1.78 -16.38
N GLY A 47 1.78 1.91 -15.18
CA GLY A 47 0.35 2.04 -14.91
C GLY A 47 0.08 2.64 -13.52
N PRO A 48 -1.17 2.91 -13.14
CA PRO A 48 -1.49 3.42 -11.81
C PRO A 48 -1.24 2.36 -10.72
N GLY A 49 -1.10 2.81 -9.47
CA GLY A 49 -0.99 1.91 -8.33
C GLY A 49 -0.63 2.63 -7.02
N TYR A 50 -0.59 1.88 -5.94
CA TYR A 50 -0.24 2.40 -4.61
C TYR A 50 1.02 1.69 -4.11
N ILE A 51 1.92 2.46 -3.51
CA ILE A 51 3.10 1.92 -2.81
C ILE A 51 3.02 2.39 -1.37
N ILE A 52 3.09 1.45 -0.43
CA ILE A 52 3.11 1.73 1.00
C ILE A 52 4.54 1.47 1.48
N LEU A 53 5.16 2.48 2.09
CA LEU A 53 6.54 2.46 2.55
C LEU A 53 6.58 2.78 4.05
N GLY A 54 7.25 1.94 4.84
CA GLY A 54 7.54 2.20 6.25
C GLY A 54 9.06 2.23 6.48
N GLY A 55 9.52 3.16 7.31
CA GLY A 55 10.92 3.26 7.74
C GLY A 55 11.18 2.58 9.08
N ALA A 56 12.36 2.84 9.64
CA ALA A 56 12.79 2.29 10.93
C ALA A 56 12.51 3.24 12.09
N ASN A 57 12.29 4.53 11.81
CA ASN A 57 12.14 5.57 12.81
C ASN A 57 10.69 6.06 12.94
N SER A 58 10.37 6.67 14.09
CA SER A 58 9.05 7.27 14.33
C SER A 58 8.70 8.30 13.25
N GLY A 59 7.46 8.27 12.77
CA GLY A 59 6.96 9.15 11.71
C GLY A 59 7.38 8.75 10.29
N GLU A 60 8.27 7.77 10.10
CA GLU A 60 8.64 7.25 8.78
C GLU A 60 7.58 6.27 8.26
N GLY A 61 6.57 6.82 7.60
CA GLY A 61 5.59 6.06 6.84
C GLY A 61 4.98 6.90 5.73
N ALA A 62 4.70 6.29 4.58
CA ALA A 62 4.05 6.96 3.46
C ALA A 62 3.19 6.01 2.62
N VAL A 63 2.11 6.55 2.07
CA VAL A 63 1.35 5.98 0.95
C VAL A 63 1.60 6.87 -0.28
N ILE A 64 2.17 6.29 -1.33
CA ILE A 64 2.49 6.96 -2.59
C ILE A 64 1.46 6.52 -3.63
N THR A 65 0.63 7.45 -4.10
CA THR A 65 -0.36 7.19 -5.14
C THR A 65 0.26 7.50 -6.51
N LYS A 66 0.47 6.46 -7.30
CA LYS A 66 1.07 6.52 -8.63
C LYS A 66 -0.01 6.60 -9.69
N GLN A 67 0.23 7.42 -10.71
CA GLN A 67 -0.65 7.53 -11.87
C GLN A 67 0.13 7.33 -13.16
N PHE A 68 -0.56 6.86 -14.18
CA PHE A 68 0.03 6.76 -15.50
C PHE A 68 0.33 8.16 -16.05
N SER A 69 1.61 8.44 -16.27
CA SER A 69 2.10 9.64 -16.95
C SER A 69 2.26 9.33 -18.43
N GLY A 70 1.15 9.41 -19.16
CA GLY A 70 1.08 9.24 -20.61
C GLY A 70 1.57 10.48 -21.37
N LYS A 71 1.01 10.72 -22.56
CA LYS A 71 1.34 11.89 -23.40
C LYS A 71 1.01 13.23 -22.76
N ASP A 72 0.11 13.25 -21.78
CA ASP A 72 -0.40 14.47 -21.13
C ASP A 72 0.55 15.07 -20.08
N ALA A 73 1.79 14.58 -19.99
CA ALA A 73 2.86 15.07 -19.10
C ALA A 73 2.48 15.18 -17.61
N LYS A 74 1.45 14.46 -17.15
CA LYS A 74 1.06 14.43 -15.73
C LYS A 74 2.24 13.98 -14.87
N PRO A 75 2.43 14.53 -13.67
CA PRO A 75 3.45 14.02 -12.76
C PRO A 75 3.19 12.53 -12.49
N PRO A 76 4.23 11.68 -12.42
CA PRO A 76 4.06 10.24 -12.22
C PRO A 76 3.47 9.88 -10.84
N THR A 77 3.46 10.83 -9.91
CA THR A 77 2.88 10.72 -8.57
C THR A 77 1.73 11.71 -8.45
N LYS A 78 0.57 11.21 -8.04
CA LYS A 78 -0.65 11.97 -7.80
C LYS A 78 -0.71 12.53 -6.39
N ASP A 79 -0.24 11.76 -5.40
CA ASP A 79 -0.33 12.09 -3.98
C ASP A 79 0.76 11.35 -3.19
N VAL A 80 1.25 11.98 -2.12
CA VAL A 80 2.15 11.38 -1.12
C VAL A 80 1.58 11.69 0.25
N TRP A 81 0.98 10.70 0.90
CA TRP A 81 0.36 10.84 2.20
C TRP A 81 1.29 10.30 3.29
N LYS A 82 1.80 11.16 4.18
CA LYS A 82 2.84 10.79 5.14
C LYS A 82 2.30 10.59 6.56
N LEU A 83 2.88 9.64 7.28
CA LEU A 83 2.54 9.34 8.66
C LEU A 83 2.83 10.55 9.56
N SER A 84 3.94 11.24 9.32
CA SER A 84 4.31 12.48 10.02
C SER A 84 3.22 13.56 9.96
N GLU A 85 2.44 13.62 8.87
CA GLU A 85 1.38 14.61 8.69
C GLU A 85 0.12 14.24 9.49
N VAL A 86 -0.21 12.96 9.58
CA VAL A 86 -1.41 12.50 10.31
C VAL A 86 -1.18 12.40 11.82
N LEU A 87 0.07 12.18 12.24
CA LEU A 87 0.48 12.25 13.65
C LEU A 87 0.16 13.61 14.26
N ALA A 88 0.36 14.70 13.51
CA ALA A 88 0.00 16.05 13.94
C ALA A 88 -1.51 16.24 14.14
N ASN A 89 -2.33 15.42 13.47
CA ASN A 89 -3.80 15.47 13.52
C ASN A 89 -4.40 14.41 14.44
N GLY A 90 -3.58 13.73 15.26
CA GLY A 90 -4.02 12.76 16.27
C GLY A 90 -4.23 11.33 15.76
N SER A 91 -4.05 11.06 14.46
CA SER A 91 -4.03 9.69 13.92
C SER A 91 -2.63 9.09 14.02
N PHE A 92 -2.52 7.77 13.99
CA PHE A 92 -1.26 7.04 14.21
C PHE A 92 -0.97 5.99 13.13
N TYR A 93 -1.74 5.97 12.05
CA TYR A 93 -1.60 4.99 10.98
C TYR A 93 -1.96 5.58 9.61
N LEU A 94 -1.54 4.86 8.57
CA LEU A 94 -2.01 5.07 7.19
C LEU A 94 -2.64 3.76 6.72
N ALA A 95 -3.87 3.81 6.19
CA ALA A 95 -4.57 2.64 5.68
C ALA A 95 -4.86 2.81 4.19
N GLN A 96 -4.33 1.91 3.36
CA GLN A 96 -4.51 1.92 1.91
C GLN A 96 -4.99 0.56 1.41
N THR A 97 -6.02 0.57 0.59
CA THR A 97 -6.59 -0.60 -0.09
C THR A 97 -6.37 -0.45 -1.61
N ASN A 98 -7.43 -0.39 -2.41
CA ASN A 98 -7.37 -0.37 -3.88
C ASN A 98 -8.00 0.87 -4.52
N TYR A 99 -8.43 1.84 -3.73
CA TYR A 99 -9.03 3.09 -4.19
C TYR A 99 -8.31 4.30 -3.58
N ASP A 100 -8.45 5.47 -4.20
CA ASP A 100 -7.82 6.70 -3.71
C ASP A 100 -8.30 7.01 -2.29
N ARG A 101 -7.44 7.61 -1.46
CA ARG A 101 -7.86 8.09 -0.13
C ARG A 101 -8.89 9.20 -0.21
N THR A 102 -8.90 9.95 -1.31
CA THR A 102 -9.87 11.02 -1.58
C THR A 102 -11.15 10.40 -2.11
N GLY A 103 -12.13 10.22 -1.23
CA GLY A 103 -13.45 9.72 -1.56
C GLY A 103 -13.83 8.44 -0.80
N PRO A 104 -15.11 8.05 -0.88
CA PRO A 104 -15.60 6.86 -0.20
C PRO A 104 -15.11 5.59 -0.90
N PRO A 105 -14.98 4.47 -0.16
CA PRO A 105 -14.89 3.13 -0.72
C PRO A 105 -16.03 2.85 -1.72
N PRO A 106 -15.79 2.04 -2.76
CA PRO A 106 -16.88 1.49 -3.58
C PRO A 106 -17.83 0.67 -2.71
N ALA A 107 -19.15 0.80 -2.92
CA ALA A 107 -20.16 0.11 -2.12
C ALA A 107 -20.06 -1.43 -2.13
N PHE A 108 -19.38 -1.99 -3.14
CA PHE A 108 -19.16 -3.44 -3.28
C PHE A 108 -17.82 -3.92 -2.69
N ASP A 109 -16.90 -3.02 -2.32
CA ASP A 109 -15.59 -3.36 -1.74
C ASP A 109 -15.16 -2.28 -0.74
N ASP A 110 -15.69 -2.39 0.48
CA ASP A 110 -15.25 -1.56 1.61
C ASP A 110 -14.47 -2.39 2.63
N ARG A 111 -13.15 -2.45 2.41
CA ARG A 111 -12.19 -2.94 3.39
C ARG A 111 -11.49 -1.82 4.16
N ARG A 112 -11.62 -0.56 3.75
CA ARG A 112 -10.93 0.56 4.38
C ARG A 112 -11.59 0.90 5.71
N TYR A 113 -12.88 1.18 5.75
CA TYR A 113 -13.53 1.61 6.99
C TYR A 113 -13.49 0.53 8.08
N PRO A 114 -13.68 -0.77 7.79
CA PRO A 114 -13.49 -1.81 8.80
C PRO A 114 -12.10 -1.81 9.44
N VAL A 115 -11.03 -1.71 8.65
CA VAL A 115 -9.65 -1.63 9.17
C VAL A 115 -9.45 -0.38 10.02
N GLN A 116 -9.95 0.77 9.54
CA GLN A 116 -9.86 2.04 10.27
C GLN A 116 -10.58 1.97 11.61
N ASN A 117 -11.81 1.46 11.63
CA ASN A 117 -12.57 1.29 12.86
C ASN A 117 -11.85 0.37 13.86
N CYS A 118 -11.30 -0.76 13.42
CA CYS A 118 -10.56 -1.63 14.32
C CYS A 118 -9.28 -0.98 14.89
N LEU A 119 -8.58 -0.18 14.09
CA LEU A 119 -7.42 0.59 14.57
C LEU A 119 -7.86 1.70 15.53
N ASP A 120 -8.89 2.46 15.18
CA ASP A 120 -9.40 3.56 15.99
C ASP A 120 -9.92 3.07 17.35
N ASP A 121 -10.71 1.99 17.36
CA ASP A 121 -11.25 1.37 18.58
C ASP A 121 -10.14 0.78 19.47
N GLY A 122 -9.14 0.14 18.85
CA GLY A 122 -8.01 -0.46 19.56
C GLY A 122 -6.95 0.54 20.02
N GLY A 123 -6.90 1.72 19.39
CA GLY A 123 -5.87 2.74 19.57
C GLY A 123 -4.46 2.24 19.27
N GLN A 124 -3.44 3.02 19.66
CA GLN A 124 -2.03 2.65 19.47
C GLN A 124 -1.64 1.34 20.18
N ALA A 125 -2.34 0.98 21.26
CA ALA A 125 -2.12 -0.28 21.98
C ALA A 125 -2.42 -1.52 21.12
N SER A 126 -3.25 -1.38 20.07
CA SER A 126 -3.53 -2.46 19.12
C SER A 126 -2.42 -2.70 18.09
N VAL A 127 -1.44 -1.79 17.98
CA VAL A 127 -0.31 -1.87 17.04
C VAL A 127 0.76 -2.82 17.58
N THR A 128 0.35 -4.06 17.81
CA THR A 128 1.20 -5.20 18.14
C THR A 128 1.11 -6.22 17.02
N LYS A 129 2.06 -7.14 16.93
CA LYS A 129 2.00 -8.23 15.96
C LYS A 129 0.67 -9.00 16.02
N ALA A 130 0.20 -9.33 17.23
CA ALA A 130 -1.06 -10.04 17.42
C ALA A 130 -2.28 -9.18 17.05
N GLY A 131 -2.31 -7.91 17.47
CA GLY A 131 -3.41 -7.00 17.14
C GLY A 131 -3.52 -6.74 15.64
N LEU A 132 -2.39 -6.45 14.97
CA LEU A 132 -2.35 -6.27 13.52
C LEU A 132 -2.77 -7.55 12.79
N PHE A 133 -2.34 -8.73 13.24
CA PHE A 133 -2.79 -9.99 12.64
C PHE A 133 -4.30 -10.19 12.78
N GLN A 134 -4.88 -9.86 13.94
CA GLN A 134 -6.32 -9.94 14.17
C GLN A 134 -7.09 -8.98 13.24
N ILE A 135 -6.66 -7.73 13.14
CA ILE A 135 -7.25 -6.72 12.24
C ILE A 135 -7.22 -7.22 10.78
N MET A 136 -6.08 -7.76 10.35
CA MET A 136 -5.91 -8.28 8.99
C MET A 136 -6.66 -9.61 8.75
N SER A 137 -7.07 -10.31 9.81
CA SER A 137 -7.83 -11.57 9.74
C SER A 137 -9.34 -11.38 9.87
N ALA A 138 -9.80 -10.17 10.23
CA ALA A 138 -11.20 -9.83 10.33
C ALA A 138 -11.85 -9.70 8.94
N ASN A 139 -13.13 -10.05 8.82
CA ASN A 139 -13.90 -9.77 7.61
C ASN A 139 -14.33 -8.29 7.58
N PRO A 140 -14.36 -7.62 6.42
CA PRO A 140 -14.02 -8.13 5.08
C PRO A 140 -12.54 -7.97 4.70
N THR A 141 -11.68 -7.48 5.60
CA THR A 141 -10.23 -7.30 5.35
C THR A 141 -9.58 -8.58 4.85
N ARG A 142 -9.85 -9.70 5.54
CA ARG A 142 -9.65 -11.06 5.02
C ARG A 142 -10.88 -11.47 4.23
N ASN A 143 -10.65 -11.97 3.03
CA ASN A 143 -11.68 -12.39 2.09
C ASN A 143 -11.19 -13.57 1.22
N ALA A 144 -12.04 -14.03 0.30
CA ALA A 144 -11.77 -15.20 -0.54
C ALA A 144 -10.52 -15.03 -1.46
N LEU A 145 -10.09 -13.79 -1.73
CA LEU A 145 -8.90 -13.48 -2.53
C LEU A 145 -7.64 -13.33 -1.67
N THR A 146 -7.74 -13.41 -0.36
CA THR A 146 -6.58 -13.26 0.54
C THR A 146 -5.68 -14.49 0.47
N THR A 147 -4.53 -14.37 -0.17
CA THR A 147 -3.54 -15.46 -0.28
C THR A 147 -2.65 -15.57 0.95
N PHE A 148 -2.19 -14.43 1.49
CA PHE A 148 -1.32 -14.37 2.66
C PHE A 148 -1.48 -13.05 3.41
N THR A 149 -1.10 -13.06 4.69
CA THR A 149 -0.94 -11.87 5.53
C THR A 149 0.53 -11.75 5.91
N THR A 150 1.12 -10.58 5.69
CA THR A 150 2.51 -10.29 6.07
C THR A 150 2.54 -9.24 7.16
N LEU A 151 3.34 -9.48 8.20
CA LEU A 151 3.64 -8.53 9.28
C LEU A 151 5.13 -8.20 9.23
N MET A 152 5.46 -6.92 9.24
CA MET A 152 6.83 -6.45 9.05
C MET A 152 7.17 -5.31 10.00
N SER A 153 8.43 -5.21 10.40
CA SER A 153 9.00 -4.05 11.06
C SER A 153 10.45 -3.87 10.66
N ALA A 154 10.76 -2.78 9.96
CA ALA A 154 12.13 -2.47 9.54
C ALA A 154 13.05 -2.20 10.74
N GLY A 155 12.55 -1.49 11.77
CA GLY A 155 13.32 -1.16 12.97
C GLY A 155 13.60 -2.37 13.88
N LEU A 156 12.71 -3.37 13.89
CA LEU A 156 12.88 -4.59 14.70
C LEU A 156 13.44 -5.78 13.91
N GLY A 157 13.63 -5.66 12.60
CA GLY A 157 14.06 -6.76 11.74
C GLY A 157 13.04 -7.90 11.65
N VAL A 158 11.75 -7.61 11.80
CA VAL A 158 10.67 -8.61 11.74
C VAL A 158 10.14 -8.70 10.32
N PHE A 159 10.06 -9.92 9.79
CA PHE A 159 9.36 -10.23 8.56
C PHE A 159 8.71 -11.60 8.70
N GLU A 160 7.40 -11.64 8.67
CA GLU A 160 6.65 -12.89 8.77
C GLU A 160 5.46 -12.89 7.83
N ALA A 161 5.27 -14.00 7.13
CA ALA A 161 4.18 -14.18 6.18
C ALA A 161 3.44 -15.48 6.49
N TYR A 162 2.12 -15.39 6.55
CA TYR A 162 1.23 -16.50 6.84
C TYR A 162 0.29 -16.69 5.67
N THR A 163 0.21 -17.89 5.11
CA THR A 163 -0.82 -18.21 4.13
C THR A 163 -2.19 -18.09 4.81
N GLN A 164 -3.13 -17.46 4.11
CA GLN A 164 -4.49 -17.27 4.59
C GLN A 164 -5.44 -18.08 3.72
N ARG A 165 -6.57 -18.43 4.32
CA ARG A 165 -7.67 -19.07 3.63
C ARG A 165 -8.98 -18.56 4.21
N CYS A 166 -9.91 -18.23 3.33
CA CYS A 166 -11.26 -17.84 3.69
C CYS A 166 -12.19 -18.61 2.75
N ASP A 167 -12.73 -19.72 3.24
CA ASP A 167 -13.54 -20.60 2.41
C ASP A 167 -14.88 -19.94 2.06
N PRO A 168 -15.32 -20.02 0.77
CA PRO A 168 -16.60 -19.48 0.35
C PRO A 168 -17.75 -20.12 1.13
N SER A 169 -18.30 -19.38 2.07
CA SER A 169 -19.48 -19.70 2.88
C SER A 169 -20.06 -18.36 3.36
N PRO A 170 -21.22 -18.27 4.04
CA PRO A 170 -21.88 -16.97 4.28
C PRO A 170 -21.05 -15.98 5.10
N HIS A 171 -19.92 -16.43 5.66
CA HIS A 171 -19.01 -15.67 6.49
C HIS A 171 -17.77 -15.14 5.76
N CYS A 172 -17.62 -15.34 4.44
CA CYS A 172 -16.46 -14.85 3.70
C CYS A 172 -16.87 -13.90 2.57
N ALA A 173 -16.31 -12.68 2.57
CA ALA A 173 -16.50 -11.75 1.46
C ALA A 173 -15.79 -12.28 0.20
N PRO A 174 -16.35 -12.08 -1.01
CA PRO A 174 -15.73 -12.54 -2.25
C PRO A 174 -14.52 -11.70 -2.67
N PHE A 175 -14.39 -10.46 -2.19
CA PHE A 175 -13.31 -9.51 -2.49
C PHE A 175 -13.08 -8.55 -1.32
#